data_AF-A0AA39KJV3-F1
#
_entry.id   AF-A0AA39KJV3-F1
#
_cell.length_a   1.000
_cell.length_b   1.000
_cell.length_c   1.000
_cell.angle_alpha   90.00
_cell.angle_beta   90.00
_cell.angle_gamma   90.00
#
_symmetry.space_group_name_H-M   'P 1'
#
loop_
_entity.id
_entity.type
_entity.pdbx_description
1 polymer ?
#
loop_
_entity_poly.entity_id
_entity_poly.type
_entity_poly.pdbx_seq_one_letter_code
_entity_poly.pdbx_strand_id
1 'polypeptide(L)'
;MYLFDHSYYRASKNASRLIGRWPYQKYWESRICSLITIFLSTSQFVAKILCVIVNSDDKEAIIESITPFMIDIVVAVKYANAVFNLKTVSFFADFKLNYFYVFLYENELAVIQITKLLDRLKEDWTIFTNEKEKRILNEYAYVGQLVIYGYIVVVYITTMVFITEPLMPKWINFIFHLNETVPNKYPVPIYWYKINMEKHFYFILCYESICIVTLLTITVANDSMFIVLLQHACALFAVVGRQLENLPSRKNLENNWEYSDKFRKTNDIQYDYYVMCIKNHKRAIEYGLLFTDSFY
;
A
#
# COMPACT_ATOMS: atom_id res chain seq x y z
N MET A 1 8.53 -2.78 -20.79
CA MET A 1 7.30 -2.30 -20.11
C MET A 1 6.57 -3.40 -19.34
N TYR A 2 7.15 -4.59 -19.07
CA TYR A 2 6.40 -5.74 -18.53
C TYR A 2 6.67 -6.12 -17.06
N LEU A 3 7.61 -5.48 -16.37
CA LEU A 3 8.02 -5.92 -15.02
C LEU A 3 6.84 -5.90 -14.03
N PHE A 4 6.11 -4.79 -13.97
CA PHE A 4 4.99 -4.62 -13.03
C PHE A 4 3.72 -5.38 -13.44
N ASP A 5 3.71 -6.04 -14.60
CA ASP A 5 2.63 -6.97 -15.00
C ASP A 5 2.89 -8.41 -14.53
N HIS A 6 4.11 -8.68 -14.06
CA HIS A 6 4.47 -9.95 -13.44
C HIS A 6 3.63 -10.20 -12.17
N SER A 7 3.41 -11.48 -11.83
CA SER A 7 2.57 -11.88 -10.69
C SER A 7 3.03 -11.25 -9.37
N TYR A 8 4.34 -11.03 -9.22
CA TYR A 8 4.94 -10.46 -8.00
C TYR A 8 4.37 -9.09 -7.64
N TYR A 9 4.11 -8.23 -8.64
CA TYR A 9 3.73 -6.84 -8.41
C TYR A 9 2.28 -6.54 -8.80
N ARG A 10 1.60 -7.47 -9.48
CA ARG A 10 0.27 -7.25 -10.06
C ARG A 10 -0.78 -6.85 -9.01
N ALA A 11 -0.79 -7.53 -7.85
CA ALA A 11 -1.74 -7.23 -6.79
C ALA A 11 -1.56 -5.79 -6.27
N SER A 12 -0.33 -5.41 -5.93
CA SER A 12 -0.01 -4.06 -5.47
C SER A 12 -0.32 -3.01 -6.54
N LYS A 13 0.07 -3.26 -7.80
CA LYS A 13 -0.23 -2.39 -8.94
C LYS A 13 -1.73 -2.15 -9.07
N ASN A 14 -2.54 -3.21 -9.04
CA ASN A 14 -3.98 -3.12 -9.22
C ASN A 14 -4.64 -2.37 -8.07
N ALA A 15 -4.27 -2.65 -6.82
CA ALA A 15 -4.79 -1.93 -5.65
C ALA A 15 -4.48 -0.43 -5.75
N SER A 16 -3.23 -0.05 -6.06
CA SER A 16 -2.86 1.36 -6.22
C SER A 16 -3.54 2.03 -7.42
N ARG A 17 -3.82 1.30 -8.51
CA ARG A 17 -4.58 1.84 -9.66
C ARG A 17 -6.04 2.13 -9.33
N LEU A 18 -6.68 1.29 -8.52
CA LEU A 18 -8.08 1.46 -8.11
C LEU A 18 -8.29 2.75 -7.31
N ILE A 19 -7.34 3.09 -6.44
CA ILE A 19 -7.35 4.35 -5.67
C ILE A 19 -6.77 5.54 -6.45
N GLY A 20 -6.37 5.34 -7.71
CA GLY A 20 -5.82 6.38 -8.58
C GLY A 20 -4.40 6.81 -8.22
N ARG A 21 -3.64 6.00 -7.48
CA ARG A 21 -2.30 6.33 -6.94
C ARG A 21 -1.15 5.62 -7.61
N TRP A 22 -1.41 4.80 -8.63
CA TRP A 22 -0.33 4.15 -9.36
C TRP A 22 0.44 5.17 -10.21
N PRO A 23 1.77 5.29 -10.06
CA PRO A 23 2.53 6.37 -10.71
C PRO A 23 2.49 6.37 -12.24
N TYR A 24 2.43 5.17 -12.84
CA TYR A 24 2.41 5.01 -14.29
C TYR A 24 0.99 4.94 -14.87
N GLN A 25 -0.03 5.36 -14.11
CA GLN A 25 -1.42 5.42 -14.58
C GLN A 25 -1.64 6.69 -15.42
N LYS A 26 -2.59 6.64 -16.37
CA LYS A 26 -2.94 7.84 -17.13
C LYS A 26 -3.48 8.92 -16.20
N TYR A 27 -3.10 10.17 -16.46
CA TYR A 27 -3.46 11.33 -15.64
C TYR A 27 -4.96 11.39 -15.33
N TRP A 28 -5.82 11.29 -16.35
CA TRP A 28 -7.28 11.36 -16.16
C TRP A 28 -7.85 10.16 -15.37
N GLU A 29 -7.37 8.95 -15.64
CA GLU A 29 -7.79 7.75 -14.89
C GLU A 29 -7.40 7.88 -13.40
N SER A 30 -6.16 8.30 -13.12
CA SER A 30 -5.67 8.53 -11.76
C SER A 30 -6.50 9.60 -11.02
N ARG A 31 -6.81 10.72 -11.68
CA ARG A 31 -7.58 11.82 -11.06
C ARG A 31 -9.02 11.42 -10.76
N ILE A 32 -9.69 10.75 -11.69
CA ILE A 32 -11.07 10.29 -11.48
C ILE A 32 -11.13 9.28 -10.32
N CYS A 33 -10.26 8.26 -10.32
CA CYS A 33 -10.19 7.27 -9.24
C CYS A 33 -9.89 7.92 -7.88
N SER A 34 -8.97 8.88 -7.83
CA SER A 34 -8.62 9.60 -6.60
C SER A 34 -9.78 10.45 -6.07
N LEU A 35 -10.50 11.17 -6.95
CA LEU A 35 -11.65 11.98 -6.56
C LEU A 35 -12.80 11.13 -6.02
N ILE A 36 -13.09 9.99 -6.67
CA ILE A 36 -14.09 9.02 -6.18
C ILE A 36 -13.69 8.49 -4.80
N THR A 37 -12.41 8.10 -4.64
CA THR A 37 -11.88 7.57 -3.38
C THR A 37 -11.99 8.60 -2.25
N ILE A 38 -11.62 9.85 -2.51
CA ILE A 38 -11.73 10.95 -1.54
C ILE A 38 -13.20 11.19 -1.18
N PHE A 39 -14.09 11.27 -2.18
CA PHE A 39 -15.52 11.49 -1.95
C PHE A 39 -16.14 10.40 -1.07
N LEU A 40 -15.87 9.12 -1.35
CA LEU A 40 -16.39 8.00 -0.56
C LEU A 40 -15.79 7.95 0.86
N SER A 41 -14.55 8.40 1.03
CA SER A 41 -13.90 8.44 2.35
C SER A 41 -14.41 9.60 3.20
N THR A 42 -14.62 10.77 2.61
CA THR A 42 -15.13 11.94 3.35
C THR A 42 -16.61 11.82 3.65
N SER A 43 -17.42 11.26 2.75
CA SER A 43 -18.86 11.11 2.95
C SER A 43 -19.18 10.21 4.16
N GLN A 44 -18.52 9.06 4.29
CA GLN A 44 -18.72 8.16 5.43
C GLN A 44 -18.20 8.77 6.75
N PHE A 45 -17.09 9.52 6.71
CA PHE A 45 -16.56 10.21 7.90
C PHE A 45 -17.57 11.26 8.41
N VAL A 46 -18.16 12.03 7.50
CA VAL A 46 -19.22 12.99 7.83
C VAL A 46 -20.46 12.27 8.40
N ALA A 47 -20.89 11.15 7.80
CA ALA A 47 -22.04 10.38 8.30
C ALA A 47 -21.83 9.85 9.74
N LYS A 48 -20.61 9.44 10.08
CA LYS A 48 -20.24 9.04 11.44
C LYS A 48 -20.23 10.23 12.41
N ILE A 49 -19.69 11.39 12.00
CA ILE A 49 -19.73 12.61 12.82
C ILE A 49 -21.17 13.00 13.14
N LEU A 50 -22.04 13.01 12.14
CA LEU A 50 -23.45 13.33 12.32
C LEU A 50 -24.12 12.33 13.26
N CYS A 51 -23.74 11.05 13.21
CA CYS A 51 -24.27 10.03 14.12
C CYS A 51 -23.96 10.35 15.59
N VAL A 52 -22.71 10.75 15.88
CA VAL A 52 -22.31 11.15 17.24
C VAL A 52 -23.02 12.41 17.71
N ILE A 53 -23.21 13.39 16.82
CA ILE A 53 -23.91 14.63 17.17
C ILE A 53 -25.39 14.34 17.52
N VAL A 54 -26.06 13.53 16.70
CA VAL A 54 -27.48 13.17 16.90
C VAL A 54 -27.67 12.32 18.15
N ASN A 55 -26.77 11.37 18.41
CA ASN A 55 -26.83 10.46 19.55
C ASN A 55 -25.94 10.93 20.72
N SER A 56 -25.74 12.24 20.86
CA SER A 56 -24.81 12.80 21.86
C SER A 56 -25.20 12.53 23.32
N ASP A 57 -26.47 12.24 23.58
CA ASP A 57 -26.96 11.84 24.90
C ASP A 57 -26.76 10.33 25.19
N ASP A 58 -26.55 9.52 24.15
CA ASP A 58 -26.39 8.07 24.25
C ASP A 58 -24.91 7.68 24.34
N LYS A 59 -24.47 7.37 25.57
CA LYS A 59 -23.08 7.00 25.85
C LYS A 59 -22.67 5.69 25.16
N GLU A 60 -23.59 4.75 24.97
CA GLU A 60 -23.28 3.47 24.32
C GLU A 60 -22.98 3.70 22.83
N ALA A 61 -23.81 4.50 22.16
CA ALA A 61 -23.60 4.87 20.76
C ALA A 61 -22.28 5.65 20.54
N ILE A 62 -21.90 6.52 21.47
CA ILE A 62 -20.62 7.23 21.42
C ILE A 62 -19.45 6.25 21.53
N ILE A 63 -19.50 5.31 22.48
CA ILE A 63 -18.44 4.31 22.69
C ILE A 63 -18.30 3.42 21.45
N GLU A 64 -19.41 2.96 20.88
CA GLU A 64 -19.44 2.13 19.66
C GLU A 64 -18.84 2.87 18.44
N SER A 65 -18.92 4.20 18.42
CA SER A 65 -18.37 5.03 17.33
C SER A 65 -16.85 5.18 17.36
N ILE A 66 -16.20 4.96 18.50
CA ILE A 66 -14.75 5.20 18.67
C ILE A 66 -13.94 4.33 17.70
N THR A 67 -14.23 3.04 17.62
CA THR A 67 -13.46 2.11 16.78
C THR A 67 -13.53 2.45 15.28
N PRO A 68 -14.71 2.70 14.69
CA PRO A 68 -14.84 3.21 13.33
C PRO A 68 -14.06 4.50 13.06
N PHE A 69 -14.09 5.47 13.99
CA PHE A 69 -13.31 6.71 13.85
C PHE A 69 -11.81 6.46 13.87
N MET A 70 -11.33 5.56 14.74
CA MET A 70 -9.92 5.19 14.78
C MET A 70 -9.47 4.60 13.44
N ILE A 71 -10.30 3.74 12.83
CA ILE A 71 -10.01 3.18 11.50
C ILE A 71 -9.95 4.31 10.45
N ASP A 72 -10.93 5.21 10.42
CA ASP A 72 -10.94 6.33 9.47
C ASP A 72 -9.71 7.23 9.62
N ILE A 73 -9.30 7.52 10.87
CA ILE A 73 -8.10 8.31 11.16
C ILE A 73 -6.85 7.58 10.70
N VAL A 74 -6.71 6.28 10.99
CA VAL A 74 -5.55 5.49 10.52
C VAL A 74 -5.48 5.47 9.01
N VAL A 75 -6.61 5.28 8.32
CA VAL A 75 -6.65 5.30 6.85
C VAL A 75 -6.36 6.70 6.32
N ALA A 76 -6.90 7.75 6.94
CA ALA A 76 -6.61 9.13 6.58
C ALA A 76 -5.13 9.46 6.77
N VAL A 77 -4.49 8.98 7.84
CA VAL A 77 -3.05 9.12 8.06
C VAL A 77 -2.25 8.31 7.05
N LYS A 78 -2.63 7.08 6.72
CA LYS A 78 -1.95 6.29 5.67
C LYS A 78 -2.08 6.95 4.30
N TYR A 79 -3.27 7.43 3.97
CA TYR A 79 -3.55 8.17 2.74
C TYR A 79 -2.81 9.50 2.72
N ALA A 80 -2.76 10.20 3.85
CA ALA A 80 -1.98 11.40 4.02
C ALA A 80 -0.49 11.10 3.89
N ASN A 81 0.09 10.10 4.55
CA ASN A 81 1.51 9.77 4.38
C ASN A 81 1.87 9.36 2.95
N ALA A 82 0.96 8.70 2.23
CA ALA A 82 1.12 8.43 0.80
C ALA A 82 1.05 9.69 -0.09
N VAL A 83 0.65 10.83 0.49
CA VAL A 83 0.44 12.13 -0.17
C VAL A 83 1.37 13.22 0.36
N PHE A 84 1.70 13.23 1.64
CA PHE A 84 2.44 14.20 2.40
C PHE A 84 3.68 13.48 2.94
N ASN A 85 4.83 13.73 2.34
CA ASN A 85 6.08 13.36 2.98
C ASN A 85 6.38 14.38 4.10
N LEU A 86 6.33 13.92 5.35
CA LEU A 86 6.30 14.76 6.56
C LEU A 86 7.55 15.64 6.76
N LYS A 87 8.67 15.39 6.08
CA LYS A 87 9.86 16.26 6.15
C LYS A 87 9.69 17.63 5.47
N THR A 88 8.69 17.80 4.62
CA THR A 88 8.47 19.06 3.87
C THR A 88 7.40 19.95 4.51
N VAL A 89 6.55 19.38 5.39
CA VAL A 89 5.45 20.09 6.04
C VAL A 89 5.96 21.18 7.00
N SER A 90 7.13 21.00 7.61
CA SER A 90 7.76 22.04 8.44
C SER A 90 8.26 23.25 7.65
N PHE A 91 8.45 23.13 6.33
CA PHE A 91 8.96 24.20 5.47
C PHE A 91 7.85 25.08 4.88
N PHE A 92 6.63 24.55 4.70
CA PHE A 92 5.53 25.26 4.05
C PHE A 92 4.41 25.73 4.98
N ALA A 93 4.47 25.40 6.28
CA ALA A 93 3.55 25.93 7.30
C ALA A 93 3.55 27.48 7.39
N ASP A 94 4.55 28.15 6.80
CA ASP A 94 4.65 29.61 6.74
C ASP A 94 3.89 30.26 5.55
N PHE A 95 3.39 29.49 4.58
CA PHE A 95 2.77 30.07 3.37
C PHE A 95 1.23 29.95 3.41
N LYS A 96 0.54 31.08 3.62
CA LYS A 96 -0.93 31.22 3.49
C LYS A 96 -1.38 31.06 2.02
N LEU A 97 -1.43 29.83 1.52
CA LEU A 97 -2.05 29.49 0.23
C LEU A 97 -3.30 28.63 0.43
N ASN A 98 -4.26 28.80 -0.47
CA ASN A 98 -5.57 28.14 -0.48
C ASN A 98 -5.43 26.62 -0.35
N TYR A 99 -5.98 26.02 0.71
CA TYR A 99 -5.81 24.61 1.12
C TYR A 99 -6.02 23.59 -0.01
N PHE A 100 -6.87 23.90 -1.00
CA PHE A 100 -7.11 23.04 -2.17
C PHE A 100 -5.89 22.93 -3.11
N TYR A 101 -5.15 24.02 -3.34
CA TYR A 101 -3.96 24.01 -4.20
C TYR A 101 -2.75 23.38 -3.48
N VAL A 102 -2.65 23.59 -2.17
CA VAL A 102 -1.63 22.97 -1.30
C VAL A 102 -1.78 21.44 -1.34
N PHE A 103 -2.99 20.93 -1.12
CA PHE A 103 -3.30 19.51 -1.26
C PHE A 103 -2.93 18.96 -2.64
N LEU A 104 -3.26 19.66 -3.73
CA LEU A 104 -2.95 19.19 -5.09
C LEU A 104 -1.45 19.13 -5.42
N TYR A 105 -0.64 20.06 -4.89
CA TYR A 105 0.80 20.12 -5.14
C TYR A 105 1.59 19.13 -4.26
N GLU A 106 1.18 18.94 -3.00
CA GLU A 106 1.80 17.96 -2.10
C GLU A 106 1.57 16.53 -2.59
N ASN A 107 0.39 16.24 -3.17
CA ASN A 107 0.07 14.99 -3.86
C ASN A 107 1.05 14.61 -4.99
N GLU A 108 1.78 15.55 -5.60
CA GLU A 108 2.77 15.22 -6.63
C GLU A 108 4.09 14.73 -6.04
N LEU A 109 4.50 15.22 -4.87
CA LEU A 109 5.82 14.94 -4.28
C LEU A 109 5.96 13.51 -3.72
N ALA A 110 4.95 13.00 -3.02
CA ALA A 110 4.96 11.63 -2.53
C ALA A 110 4.91 10.61 -3.70
N VAL A 111 4.12 10.92 -4.75
CA VAL A 111 4.10 10.14 -5.99
C VAL A 111 5.48 10.15 -6.65
N ILE A 112 6.19 11.28 -6.69
CA ILE A 112 7.54 11.37 -7.27
C ILE A 112 8.52 10.43 -6.56
N GLN A 113 8.47 10.31 -5.23
CA GLN A 113 9.41 9.44 -4.51
C GLN A 113 9.12 7.95 -4.70
N ILE A 114 7.86 7.53 -4.60
CA ILE A 114 7.47 6.16 -4.93
C ILE A 114 7.83 5.83 -6.38
N THR A 115 7.66 6.78 -7.31
CA THR A 115 8.11 6.63 -8.70
C THR A 115 9.61 6.39 -8.78
N LYS A 116 10.42 7.19 -8.08
CA LYS A 116 11.89 7.00 -8.03
C LYS A 116 12.27 5.62 -7.48
N LEU A 117 11.59 5.13 -6.44
CA LEU A 117 11.84 3.80 -5.87
C LEU A 117 11.45 2.69 -6.85
N LEU A 118 10.32 2.83 -7.56
CA LEU A 118 9.88 1.87 -8.57
C LEU A 118 10.78 1.88 -9.82
N ASP A 119 11.27 3.05 -10.24
CA ASP A 119 12.21 3.18 -11.33
C ASP A 119 13.56 2.54 -10.98
N ARG A 120 14.09 2.80 -9.77
CA ARG A 120 15.30 2.11 -9.26
C ARG A 120 15.11 0.61 -9.21
N LEU A 121 13.96 0.14 -8.69
CA LEU A 121 13.62 -1.29 -8.69
C LEU A 121 13.68 -1.85 -10.11
N LYS A 122 13.03 -1.18 -11.08
CA LYS A 122 13.04 -1.61 -12.48
C LYS A 122 14.44 -1.65 -13.09
N GLU A 123 15.28 -0.67 -12.78
CA GLU A 123 16.69 -0.66 -13.20
C GLU A 123 17.47 -1.82 -12.58
N ASP A 124 17.28 -2.11 -11.29
CA ASP A 124 17.99 -3.18 -10.59
C ASP A 124 17.75 -4.54 -11.24
N TRP A 125 16.53 -4.82 -11.68
CA TRP A 125 16.20 -6.02 -12.46
C TRP A 125 16.96 -6.15 -13.78
N THR A 126 17.50 -5.05 -14.32
CA THR A 126 18.35 -5.06 -15.52
C THR A 126 19.85 -5.12 -15.21
N ILE A 127 20.26 -4.65 -14.03
CA ILE A 127 21.68 -4.63 -13.59
C ILE A 127 22.12 -6.02 -13.14
N PHE A 128 21.28 -6.71 -12.37
CA PHE A 128 21.57 -8.05 -11.84
C PHE A 128 21.23 -9.12 -12.89
N THR A 129 22.17 -9.35 -13.81
CA THR A 129 22.02 -10.34 -14.90
C THR A 129 22.49 -11.74 -14.54
N ASN A 130 23.25 -11.90 -13.45
CA ASN A 130 23.75 -13.21 -13.02
C ASN A 130 22.58 -14.09 -12.53
N GLU A 131 22.49 -15.33 -13.02
CA GLU A 131 21.44 -16.29 -12.65
C GLU A 131 21.30 -16.48 -11.13
N LYS A 132 22.42 -16.45 -10.39
CA LYS A 132 22.40 -16.60 -8.93
C LYS A 132 21.82 -15.36 -8.22
N GLU A 133 22.15 -14.17 -8.70
CA GLU A 133 21.64 -12.89 -8.14
C GLU A 133 20.16 -12.71 -8.48
N LYS A 134 19.80 -13.06 -9.72
CA LYS A 134 18.41 -13.07 -10.19
C LYS A 134 17.55 -14.08 -9.43
N ARG A 135 18.12 -15.21 -9.00
CA ARG A 135 17.42 -16.17 -8.13
C ARG A 135 17.05 -15.55 -6.78
N ILE A 136 17.97 -14.82 -6.15
CA ILE A 136 17.69 -14.11 -4.89
C ILE A 136 16.59 -13.07 -5.09
N LEU A 137 16.69 -12.24 -6.13
CA LEU A 137 15.64 -11.25 -6.43
C LEU A 137 14.26 -11.90 -6.63
N ASN A 138 14.19 -13.03 -7.34
CA ASN A 138 12.95 -13.78 -7.50
C ASN A 138 12.42 -14.35 -6.19
N GLU A 139 13.29 -14.88 -5.33
CA GLU A 139 12.90 -15.46 -4.04
C GLU A 139 12.25 -14.42 -3.13
N TYR A 140 12.89 -13.25 -2.96
CA TYR A 140 12.32 -12.15 -2.18
C TYR A 140 11.05 -11.57 -2.81
N ALA A 141 11.00 -11.44 -4.14
CA ALA A 141 9.78 -10.99 -4.83
C ALA A 141 8.62 -11.99 -4.68
N TYR A 142 8.92 -13.30 -4.67
CA TYR A 142 7.94 -14.35 -4.44
C TYR A 142 7.45 -14.37 -2.98
N VAL A 143 8.35 -14.22 -2.00
CA VAL A 143 7.97 -14.09 -0.59
C VAL A 143 7.08 -12.85 -0.41
N GLY A 144 7.46 -11.71 -0.99
CA GLY A 144 6.64 -10.50 -0.99
C GLY A 144 5.26 -10.73 -1.61
N GLN A 145 5.19 -11.44 -2.74
CA GLN A 145 3.93 -11.83 -3.36
C GLN A 145 3.06 -12.63 -2.40
N LEU A 146 3.62 -13.67 -1.76
CA LEU A 146 2.88 -14.55 -0.84
C LEU A 146 2.32 -13.77 0.35
N VAL A 147 3.13 -12.89 0.96
CA VAL A 147 2.70 -12.03 2.07
C VAL A 147 1.56 -11.11 1.64
N ILE A 148 1.66 -10.47 0.46
CA ILE A 148 0.63 -9.58 -0.06
C ILE A 148 -0.68 -10.33 -0.33
N TYR A 149 -0.63 -11.50 -0.99
CA TYR A 149 -1.83 -12.29 -1.26
C TYR A 149 -2.47 -12.80 0.03
N GLY A 150 -1.68 -13.29 0.99
CA GLY A 150 -2.18 -13.71 2.30
C GLY A 150 -2.87 -12.55 3.03
N TYR A 151 -2.24 -11.37 3.03
CA TYR A 151 -2.80 -10.16 3.64
C TYR A 151 -4.13 -9.75 2.99
N ILE A 152 -4.20 -9.69 1.66
CA ILE A 152 -5.42 -9.37 0.91
C ILE A 152 -6.54 -10.35 1.26
N VAL A 153 -6.26 -11.65 1.22
CA VAL A 153 -7.26 -12.68 1.52
C VAL A 153 -7.82 -12.50 2.94
N VAL A 154 -6.96 -12.34 3.94
CA VAL A 154 -7.39 -12.13 5.33
C VAL A 154 -8.26 -10.87 5.46
N VAL A 155 -7.78 -9.73 4.95
CA VAL A 155 -8.48 -8.45 5.05
C VAL A 155 -9.86 -8.49 4.39
N TYR A 156 -9.97 -9.04 3.18
CA TYR A 156 -11.26 -9.08 2.49
C TYR A 156 -12.22 -10.12 3.09
N ILE A 157 -11.73 -11.24 3.62
CA ILE A 157 -12.58 -12.21 4.34
C ILE A 157 -13.14 -11.59 5.61
N THR A 158 -12.30 -10.96 6.46
CA THR A 158 -12.78 -10.31 7.69
C THR A 158 -13.79 -9.20 7.39
N THR A 159 -13.60 -8.50 6.28
CA THR A 159 -14.52 -7.45 5.82
C THR A 159 -15.86 -8.03 5.38
N MET A 160 -15.86 -9.14 4.65
CA MET A 160 -17.10 -9.81 4.25
C MET A 160 -17.89 -10.23 5.48
N VAL A 161 -17.24 -10.82 6.48
CA VAL A 161 -17.87 -11.18 7.76
C VAL A 161 -18.50 -9.94 8.42
N PHE A 162 -17.76 -8.83 8.50
CA PHE A 162 -18.24 -7.58 9.08
C PHE A 162 -19.45 -6.98 8.35
N ILE A 163 -19.43 -6.95 7.01
CA ILE A 163 -20.55 -6.44 6.21
C ILE A 163 -21.80 -7.33 6.35
N THR A 164 -21.63 -8.63 6.56
CA THR A 164 -22.75 -9.57 6.72
C THR A 164 -23.40 -9.53 8.11
N GLU A 165 -22.74 -8.98 9.13
CA GLU A 165 -23.23 -8.87 10.51
C GLU A 165 -24.69 -8.37 10.63
N PRO A 166 -25.11 -7.24 10.03
CA PRO A 166 -26.49 -6.76 10.12
C PRO A 166 -27.53 -7.63 9.40
N LEU A 167 -27.08 -8.50 8.49
CA LEU A 167 -27.96 -9.41 7.73
C LEU A 167 -28.18 -10.74 8.47
N MET A 168 -27.21 -11.18 9.26
CA MET A 168 -27.26 -12.45 10.01
C MET A 168 -28.57 -12.69 10.78
N PRO A 169 -29.04 -11.76 11.65
CA PRO A 169 -30.26 -12.00 12.42
C PRO A 169 -31.51 -12.08 11.53
N LYS A 170 -31.53 -11.37 10.39
CA LYS A 170 -32.64 -11.43 9.43
C LYS A 170 -32.69 -12.76 8.70
N TRP A 171 -31.53 -13.30 8.30
CA TRP A 171 -31.43 -14.62 7.69
C TRP A 171 -31.88 -15.72 8.66
N ILE A 172 -31.45 -15.66 9.92
CA ILE A 172 -31.86 -16.61 10.97
C ILE A 172 -33.39 -16.56 11.15
N ASN A 173 -33.97 -15.37 11.33
CA ASN A 173 -35.42 -15.21 11.48
C ASN A 173 -36.20 -15.75 10.27
N PHE A 174 -35.68 -15.54 9.05
CA PHE A 174 -36.28 -16.06 7.82
C PHE A 174 -36.22 -17.60 7.75
N ILE A 175 -35.06 -18.20 8.05
CA ILE A 175 -34.83 -19.67 7.95
C ILE A 175 -35.63 -20.42 9.02
N PHE A 176 -35.65 -19.91 10.25
CA PHE A 176 -36.32 -20.56 11.39
C PHE A 176 -37.77 -20.10 11.58
N HIS A 177 -38.27 -19.21 10.72
CA HIS A 177 -39.62 -18.64 10.80
C HIS A 177 -39.96 -18.09 12.20
N LEU A 178 -39.03 -17.37 12.84
CA LEU A 178 -39.20 -16.92 14.24
C LEU A 178 -40.28 -15.85 14.39
N ASN A 179 -40.81 -15.27 13.29
CA ASN A 179 -41.86 -14.23 13.25
C ASN A 179 -41.58 -12.99 14.12
N GLU A 180 -40.32 -12.79 14.53
CA GLU A 180 -39.91 -11.64 15.32
C GLU A 180 -39.57 -10.44 14.42
N THR A 181 -39.91 -9.23 14.87
CA THR A 181 -39.48 -8.00 14.18
C THR A 181 -38.03 -7.70 14.53
N VAL A 182 -37.10 -8.09 13.65
CA VAL A 182 -35.67 -7.82 13.83
C VAL A 182 -35.36 -6.34 13.50
N PRO A 183 -34.78 -5.57 14.42
CA PRO A 183 -34.45 -4.16 14.17
C PRO A 183 -33.36 -4.01 13.10
N ASN A 184 -33.47 -2.95 12.32
CA ASN A 184 -32.46 -2.57 11.33
C ASN A 184 -31.24 -1.98 12.03
N LYS A 185 -30.18 -2.78 12.20
CA LYS A 185 -28.87 -2.32 12.68
C LYS A 185 -27.88 -2.23 11.52
N TYR A 186 -26.87 -1.37 11.66
CA TYR A 186 -25.78 -1.20 10.70
C TYR A 186 -24.46 -1.70 11.33
N PRO A 187 -23.46 -2.11 10.52
CA PRO A 187 -22.17 -2.57 11.04
C PRO A 187 -21.40 -1.49 11.80
N VAL A 188 -21.69 -0.23 11.49
CA VAL A 188 -21.09 0.95 12.11
C VAL A 188 -22.20 1.96 12.44
N PRO A 189 -22.06 2.72 13.54
CA PRO A 189 -22.97 3.82 13.86
C PRO A 189 -22.85 4.92 12.80
N ILE A 190 -23.91 5.10 12.02
CA ILE A 190 -24.00 6.08 10.93
C ILE A 190 -25.32 6.82 10.94
N TYR A 191 -25.29 8.08 10.48
CA TYR A 191 -26.49 8.89 10.32
C TYR A 191 -26.42 9.72 9.04
N TRP A 192 -27.46 9.60 8.20
CA TRP A 192 -27.60 10.37 6.97
C TRP A 192 -28.66 11.46 7.13
N TYR A 193 -28.24 12.73 7.11
CA TYR A 193 -29.15 13.88 7.26
C TYR A 193 -30.24 13.88 6.17
N LYS A 194 -31.51 13.95 6.61
CA LYS A 194 -32.73 13.93 5.77
C LYS A 194 -33.06 12.62 5.04
N ILE A 195 -32.34 11.53 5.28
CA ILE A 195 -32.69 10.21 4.72
C ILE A 195 -33.38 9.36 5.79
N ASN A 196 -34.53 8.76 5.46
CA ASN A 196 -35.19 7.81 6.35
C ASN A 196 -34.42 6.46 6.33
N MET A 197 -33.68 6.20 7.40
CA MET A 197 -32.81 5.03 7.55
C MET A 197 -33.59 3.70 7.59
N GLU A 198 -34.85 3.70 8.03
CA GLU A 198 -35.66 2.49 8.09
C GLU A 198 -36.18 2.10 6.70
N LYS A 199 -36.69 3.09 5.96
CA LYS A 199 -37.23 2.88 4.61
C LYS A 199 -36.16 2.50 3.58
N HIS A 200 -34.96 3.07 3.72
CA HIS A 200 -33.86 2.91 2.75
C HIS A 200 -32.73 2.00 3.23
N PHE A 201 -33.02 1.10 4.18
CA PHE A 201 -32.03 0.23 4.83
C PHE A 201 -31.05 -0.45 3.86
N TYR A 202 -31.54 -1.20 2.87
CA TYR A 202 -30.68 -1.95 1.94
C TYR A 202 -29.83 -1.05 1.05
N PHE A 203 -30.35 0.12 0.66
CA PHE A 203 -29.60 1.07 -0.14
C PHE A 203 -28.44 1.67 0.65
N ILE A 204 -28.70 2.07 1.90
CA ILE A 204 -27.68 2.61 2.80
C ILE A 204 -26.63 1.52 3.10
N LEU A 205 -27.06 0.30 3.41
CA LEU A 205 -26.13 -0.82 3.66
C LEU A 205 -25.20 -1.08 2.45
N CYS A 206 -25.73 -1.06 1.23
CA CYS A 206 -24.92 -1.20 0.02
C CYS A 206 -23.91 -0.03 -0.14
N TYR A 207 -24.35 1.21 0.09
CA TYR A 207 -23.48 2.37 0.01
C TYR A 207 -22.35 2.30 1.04
N GLU A 208 -22.66 2.00 2.30
CA GLU A 208 -21.66 1.83 3.35
C GLU A 208 -20.70 0.69 3.07
N SER A 209 -21.19 -0.42 2.51
CA SER A 209 -20.33 -1.54 2.10
C SER A 209 -19.30 -1.09 1.06
N ILE A 210 -19.69 -0.27 0.09
CA ILE A 210 -18.78 0.32 -0.92
C ILE A 210 -17.75 1.25 -0.25
N CYS A 211 -18.19 2.07 0.69
CA CYS A 211 -17.34 2.97 1.46
C CYS A 211 -16.29 2.21 2.29
N ILE A 212 -16.69 1.16 3.00
CA ILE A 212 -15.81 0.28 3.79
C ILE A 212 -14.79 -0.41 2.86
N VAL A 213 -15.25 -1.01 1.77
CA VAL A 213 -14.36 -1.66 0.79
C VAL A 213 -13.36 -0.67 0.19
N THR A 214 -13.75 0.59 0.00
CA THR A 214 -12.85 1.65 -0.48
C THR A 214 -11.76 1.98 0.53
N LEU A 215 -12.07 2.15 1.83
CA LEU A 215 -11.07 2.37 2.88
C LEU A 215 -10.05 1.23 2.97
N LEU A 216 -10.54 -0.01 2.83
CA LEU A 216 -9.68 -1.19 2.85
C LEU A 216 -8.81 -1.27 1.61
N THR A 217 -9.33 -0.89 0.45
CA THR A 217 -8.53 -0.82 -0.78
C THR A 217 -7.41 0.21 -0.67
N ILE A 218 -7.66 1.36 -0.01
CA ILE A 218 -6.60 2.34 0.32
C ILE A 218 -5.53 1.70 1.20
N THR A 219 -5.95 1.02 2.25
CA THR A 219 -5.05 0.36 3.22
C THR A 219 -4.21 -0.70 2.52
N VAL A 220 -4.84 -1.58 1.74
CA VAL A 220 -4.20 -2.63 0.96
C VAL A 220 -3.20 -2.05 -0.04
N ALA A 221 -3.56 -1.00 -0.77
CA ALA A 221 -2.68 -0.39 -1.77
C ALA A 221 -1.40 0.19 -1.13
N ASN A 222 -1.52 0.85 0.01
CA ASN A 222 -0.38 1.42 0.72
C ASN A 222 0.51 0.33 1.31
N ASP A 223 -0.08 -0.63 2.02
CA ASP A 223 0.68 -1.69 2.70
C ASP A 223 1.34 -2.64 1.68
N SER A 224 0.66 -2.98 0.59
CA SER A 224 1.25 -3.81 -0.46
C SER A 224 2.41 -3.13 -1.16
N MET A 225 2.32 -1.82 -1.40
CA MET A 225 3.41 -1.05 -2.00
C MET A 225 4.62 -1.02 -1.07
N PHE A 226 4.39 -0.77 0.22
CA PHE A 226 5.44 -0.84 1.24
C PHE A 226 6.12 -2.21 1.25
N ILE A 227 5.34 -3.31 1.25
CA ILE A 227 5.90 -4.68 1.24
C ILE A 227 6.75 -4.92 -0.02
N VAL A 228 6.29 -4.52 -1.20
CA VAL A 228 7.06 -4.67 -2.45
C VAL A 228 8.43 -3.99 -2.35
N LEU A 229 8.45 -2.72 -1.91
CA LEU A 229 9.65 -1.91 -1.83
C LEU A 229 10.60 -2.41 -0.73
N LEU A 230 10.04 -2.82 0.41
CA LEU A 230 10.80 -3.41 1.51
C LEU A 230 11.48 -4.72 1.09
N GLN A 231 10.74 -5.62 0.45
CA GLN A 231 11.28 -6.90 -0.01
C GLN A 231 12.38 -6.70 -1.07
N HIS A 232 12.22 -5.71 -1.95
CA HIS A 232 13.28 -5.34 -2.89
C HIS A 232 14.53 -4.81 -2.18
N ALA A 233 14.39 -3.92 -1.18
CA ALA A 233 15.51 -3.45 -0.38
C ALA A 233 16.25 -4.63 0.30
N CYS A 234 15.50 -5.55 0.92
CA CYS A 234 16.06 -6.76 1.52
C CYS A 234 16.79 -7.63 0.48
N ALA A 235 16.23 -7.79 -0.72
CA ALA A 235 16.85 -8.55 -1.80
C ALA A 235 18.19 -7.94 -2.24
N LEU A 236 18.29 -6.60 -2.33
CA LEU A 236 19.55 -5.91 -2.65
C LEU A 236 20.63 -6.20 -1.60
N PHE A 237 20.29 -6.13 -0.31
CA PHE A 237 21.24 -6.47 0.75
C PHE A 237 21.64 -7.95 0.74
N ALA A 238 20.71 -8.86 0.45
CA ALA A 238 21.01 -10.29 0.32
C ALA A 238 21.95 -10.58 -0.87
N VAL A 239 21.74 -9.92 -2.01
CA VAL A 239 22.64 -10.01 -3.17
C VAL A 239 24.04 -9.52 -2.81
N VAL A 240 24.16 -8.36 -2.16
CA VAL A 240 25.44 -7.80 -1.73
C VAL A 240 26.13 -8.71 -0.71
N GLY A 241 25.40 -9.24 0.28
CA GLY A 241 25.94 -10.19 1.27
C GLY A 241 26.51 -11.43 0.58
N ARG A 242 25.80 -11.98 -0.41
CA ARG A 242 26.31 -13.11 -1.19
C ARG A 242 27.53 -12.78 -2.03
N GLN A 243 27.62 -11.56 -2.57
CA GLN A 243 28.83 -11.12 -3.29
C GLN A 243 30.03 -11.05 -2.34
N LEU A 244 29.83 -10.58 -1.10
CA LEU A 244 30.88 -10.54 -0.08
C LEU A 244 31.34 -11.94 0.35
N GLU A 245 30.42 -12.90 0.47
CA GLU A 245 30.76 -14.29 0.81
C GLU A 245 31.56 -14.99 -0.31
N ASN A 246 31.29 -14.64 -1.57
CA ASN A 246 31.90 -15.27 -2.74
C ASN A 246 33.09 -14.47 -3.31
N LEU A 247 33.72 -13.62 -2.49
CA LEU A 247 34.90 -12.86 -2.90
C LEU A 247 35.98 -13.79 -3.47
N PRO A 248 36.50 -13.50 -4.69
CA PRO A 248 37.47 -14.36 -5.36
C PRO A 248 38.79 -14.37 -4.58
N SER A 249 39.04 -15.46 -3.85
CA SER A 249 40.35 -15.76 -3.28
C SER A 249 41.33 -16.17 -4.40
N ARG A 250 42.63 -15.90 -4.24
CA ARG A 250 43.66 -16.17 -5.28
C ARG A 250 43.63 -17.61 -5.84
N LYS A 251 43.19 -18.59 -5.03
CA LYS A 251 43.02 -20.00 -5.41
C LYS A 251 41.74 -20.32 -6.22
N ASN A 252 40.69 -19.49 -6.13
CA ASN A 252 39.39 -19.76 -6.76
C ASN A 252 39.26 -19.19 -8.18
N LEU A 253 40.18 -18.31 -8.59
CA LEU A 253 40.18 -17.66 -9.91
C LEU A 253 40.62 -18.57 -11.05
N GLU A 254 41.51 -19.53 -10.78
CA GLU A 254 41.97 -20.49 -11.79
C GLU A 254 40.87 -21.47 -12.22
N ASN A 255 39.83 -21.65 -11.40
CA ASN A 255 38.79 -22.68 -11.61
C ASN A 255 37.43 -22.15 -12.12
N ASN A 256 37.21 -20.83 -12.18
CA ASN A 256 35.90 -20.25 -12.51
C ASN A 256 35.94 -19.37 -13.77
N TRP A 257 35.55 -19.96 -14.91
CA TRP A 257 35.46 -19.32 -16.23
C TRP A 257 34.46 -18.14 -16.29
N GLU A 258 33.40 -18.17 -15.46
CA GLU A 258 32.39 -17.10 -15.34
C GLU A 258 32.99 -15.75 -14.88
N TYR A 259 34.01 -15.80 -14.01
CA TYR A 259 34.74 -14.60 -13.57
C TYR A 259 35.68 -14.08 -14.66
N SER A 260 36.28 -14.98 -15.44
CA SER A 260 37.27 -14.61 -16.46
C SER A 260 36.67 -13.78 -17.61
N ASP A 261 35.40 -14.02 -17.97
CA ASP A 261 34.77 -13.35 -19.12
C ASP A 261 34.21 -11.95 -18.76
N LYS A 262 33.74 -11.76 -17.53
CA LYS A 262 33.20 -10.47 -17.06
C LYS A 262 34.28 -9.42 -16.76
N PHE A 263 35.49 -9.84 -16.40
CA PHE A 263 36.60 -8.99 -15.95
C PHE A 263 37.81 -8.96 -16.90
N ARG A 264 37.58 -9.32 -18.17
CA ARG A 264 38.61 -9.65 -19.18
C ARG A 264 39.53 -8.50 -19.61
N LYS A 265 39.43 -7.30 -19.01
CA LYS A 265 40.14 -6.07 -19.45
C LYS A 265 41.14 -5.48 -18.44
N THR A 266 41.29 -6.04 -17.25
CA THR A 266 42.17 -5.50 -16.19
C THR A 266 43.10 -6.57 -15.64
N ASN A 267 44.30 -6.17 -15.24
CA ASN A 267 45.32 -7.07 -14.65
C ASN A 267 44.95 -7.58 -13.24
N ASP A 268 43.77 -7.23 -12.70
CA ASP A 268 43.35 -7.61 -11.35
C ASP A 268 41.83 -7.86 -11.25
N ILE A 269 41.42 -9.07 -11.63
CA ILE A 269 40.02 -9.55 -11.55
C ILE A 269 39.46 -9.42 -10.12
N GLN A 270 40.32 -9.51 -9.09
CA GLN A 270 39.90 -9.36 -7.70
C GLN A 270 39.48 -7.92 -7.44
N TYR A 271 40.32 -6.96 -7.81
CA TYR A 271 40.05 -5.54 -7.65
C TYR A 271 38.72 -5.13 -8.29
N ASP A 272 38.46 -5.54 -9.54
CA ASP A 272 37.22 -5.19 -10.21
C ASP A 272 35.97 -5.80 -9.55
N TYR A 273 36.09 -7.02 -9.01
CA TYR A 273 35.01 -7.63 -8.25
C TYR A 273 34.74 -6.88 -6.93
N TYR A 274 35.78 -6.47 -6.21
CA TYR A 274 35.65 -5.62 -5.01
C TYR A 274 34.95 -4.30 -5.34
N VAL A 275 35.36 -3.62 -6.41
CA VAL A 275 34.74 -2.36 -6.84
C VAL A 275 33.27 -2.55 -7.17
N MET A 276 32.90 -3.63 -7.86
CA MET A 276 31.49 -3.93 -8.15
C MET A 276 30.68 -4.19 -6.86
N CYS A 277 31.22 -4.96 -5.93
CA CYS A 277 30.57 -5.23 -4.64
C CYS A 277 30.35 -3.94 -3.83
N ILE A 278 31.37 -3.08 -3.74
CA ILE A 278 31.29 -1.77 -3.06
C ILE A 278 30.22 -0.89 -3.73
N LYS A 279 30.18 -0.87 -5.07
CA LYS A 279 29.18 -0.10 -5.83
C LYS A 279 27.76 -0.60 -5.56
N ASN A 280 27.55 -1.91 -5.54
CA ASN A 280 26.25 -2.51 -5.26
C ASN A 280 25.82 -2.27 -3.80
N HIS A 281 26.76 -2.37 -2.85
CA HIS A 281 26.51 -2.06 -1.45
C HIS A 281 26.07 -0.61 -1.25
N LYS A 282 26.79 0.35 -1.88
CA LYS A 282 26.40 1.77 -1.88
C LYS A 282 25.00 1.97 -2.47
N ARG A 283 24.69 1.30 -3.58
CA ARG A 283 23.37 1.38 -4.23
C ARG A 283 22.24 0.83 -3.32
N ALA A 284 22.48 -0.26 -2.61
CA ALA A 284 21.54 -0.82 -1.64
C ALA A 284 21.29 0.13 -0.46
N ILE A 285 22.34 0.76 0.08
CA ILE A 285 22.22 1.77 1.13
C ILE A 285 21.42 2.98 0.64
N GLU A 286 21.74 3.52 -0.54
CA GLU A 286 21.00 4.65 -1.10
C GLU A 286 19.51 4.32 -1.34
N TYR A 287 19.22 3.09 -1.79
CA TYR A 287 17.84 2.63 -1.93
C TYR A 287 17.14 2.55 -0.56
N GLY A 288 17.80 2.00 0.45
CA GLY A 288 17.29 1.93 1.82
C GLY A 288 17.03 3.30 2.43
N LEU A 289 17.95 4.26 2.23
CA LEU A 289 17.77 5.65 2.69
C LEU A 289 16.59 6.33 2.01
N LEU A 290 16.47 6.20 0.68
CA LEU A 290 15.33 6.73 -0.06
C LEU A 290 14.02 6.09 0.39
N PHE A 291 14.02 4.78 0.65
CA PHE A 291 12.88 4.06 1.17
C PHE A 291 12.48 4.58 2.56
N THR A 292 13.43 4.73 3.50
CA THR A 292 13.12 5.26 4.83
C THR A 292 12.59 6.69 4.75
N ASP A 293 13.21 7.55 3.93
CA ASP A 293 12.76 8.93 3.75
C ASP A 293 11.35 9.02 3.13
N SER A 294 10.90 8.01 2.39
CA SER A 294 9.56 7.98 1.81
C SER A 294 8.46 7.56 2.78
N PHE A 295 8.79 6.85 3.86
CA PHE A 295 7.79 6.29 4.78
C PHE A 295 7.92 6.77 6.24
N TYR A 296 9.05 7.40 6.62
CA TYR A 296 9.38 7.86 7.97
C TYR A 296 9.96 9.29 7.96
#